data_AF-A0AAV2P0M9-F1
#
_entry.id   AF-A0AAV2P0M9-F1
#
_cell.length_a   1.000
_cell.length_b   1.000
_cell.length_c   1.000
_cell.angle_alpha   90.00
_cell.angle_beta   90.00
_cell.angle_gamma   90.00
#
_symmetry.space_group_name_H-M   'P 1'
#
loop_
_entity.id
_entity.type
_entity.pdbx_description
1 polymer ?
#
loop_
_entity_poly.entity_id
_entity_poly.type
_entity_poly.pdbx_seq_one_letter_code
_entity_poly.pdbx_strand_id
1 'polypeptide(L)'
;MEKLPLSTLEELDIYENELRNENLIKKLATGLARLGGSNYKECTRRIMSKVMTDELASHFSYKGHKSKKNFSKLQISIAVLDAVKIYDKKETSIKEMESVIVIWLSKAPERLKKK
;
A
#
# COMPACT_ATOMS: atom_id res chain seq x y z
N MET A 1 -3.42 -6.45 15.50
CA MET A 1 -3.46 -5.62 14.29
C MET A 1 -3.28 -4.17 14.67
N GLU A 2 -2.06 -3.67 14.41
CA GLU A 2 -1.75 -2.25 14.56
C GLU A 2 -2.76 -1.38 13.82
N LYS A 3 -3.00 -0.19 14.34
CA LYS A 3 -3.95 0.73 13.73
C LYS A 3 -3.31 1.43 12.55
N LEU A 4 -3.92 1.27 11.38
CA LEU A 4 -3.54 2.01 10.19
C LEU A 4 -3.98 3.50 10.25
N PRO A 5 -3.17 4.45 9.75
CA PRO A 5 -1.95 4.24 8.97
C PRO A 5 -0.69 3.99 9.82
N LEU A 6 0.22 3.16 9.30
CA LEU A 6 1.54 2.92 9.90
C LEU A 6 2.48 4.08 9.58
N SER A 7 3.28 4.48 10.56
CA SER A 7 4.17 5.64 10.51
C SER A 7 5.65 5.28 10.64
N THR A 8 5.99 4.14 11.24
CA THR A 8 7.38 3.74 11.50
C THR A 8 7.71 2.37 10.89
N LEU A 9 9.01 2.07 10.79
CA LEU A 9 9.48 0.77 10.31
C LEU A 9 9.19 -0.34 11.33
N GLU A 10 9.19 -0.01 12.62
CA GLU A 10 8.90 -0.93 13.72
C GLU A 10 7.42 -1.35 13.71
N GLU A 11 6.51 -0.38 13.55
CA GLU A 11 5.07 -0.66 13.38
C GLU A 11 4.83 -1.54 12.16
N LEU A 12 5.54 -1.28 11.06
CA LEU A 12 5.47 -2.09 9.86
C LEU A 12 5.96 -3.52 10.07
N ASP A 13 7.07 -3.72 10.80
CA ASP A 13 7.60 -5.07 11.05
C ASP A 13 6.63 -5.92 11.89
N ILE A 14 6.03 -5.31 12.92
CA ILE A 14 4.97 -5.94 13.73
C ILE A 14 3.79 -6.32 12.83
N TYR A 15 3.34 -5.39 11.99
CA TYR A 15 2.22 -5.61 11.07
C TYR A 15 2.50 -6.72 10.05
N GLU A 16 3.71 -6.75 9.48
CA GLU A 16 4.14 -7.77 8.53
C GLU A 16 4.20 -9.15 9.16
N ASN A 17 4.59 -9.26 10.43
CA ASN A 17 4.57 -10.53 11.15
C ASN A 17 3.14 -11.04 11.36
N GLU A 18 2.19 -10.17 11.70
CA GLU A 18 0.77 -10.53 11.81
C GLU A 18 0.18 -10.95 10.45
N LEU A 19 0.54 -10.24 9.38
CA LEU A 19 0.07 -10.54 8.02
C LEU A 19 0.62 -11.85 7.44
N ARG A 20 1.51 -12.57 8.12
CA ARG A 20 1.85 -13.97 7.75
C ARG A 20 0.64 -14.90 7.78
N ASN A 21 -0.42 -14.51 8.49
CA ASN A 21 -1.70 -15.21 8.46
C ASN A 21 -2.52 -14.79 7.22
N GLU A 22 -2.70 -15.72 6.28
CA GLU A 22 -3.46 -15.47 5.05
C GLU A 22 -4.88 -14.95 5.28
N ASN A 23 -5.55 -15.38 6.36
CA ASN A 23 -6.90 -14.90 6.67
C ASN A 23 -6.89 -13.42 7.05
N LEU A 24 -5.82 -12.95 7.69
CA LEU A 24 -5.64 -11.54 8.03
C LEU A 24 -5.37 -10.71 6.77
N ILE A 25 -4.56 -11.19 5.82
CA ILE A 25 -4.37 -10.54 4.51
C ILE A 25 -5.71 -10.39 3.79
N LYS A 26 -6.48 -11.47 3.66
CA LYS A 26 -7.79 -11.46 2.97
C LYS A 26 -8.78 -10.49 3.64
N LYS A 27 -8.83 -10.50 4.98
CA LYS A 27 -9.68 -9.59 5.76
C LYS A 27 -9.25 -8.13 5.57
N LEU A 28 -7.95 -7.85 5.60
CA LEU A 28 -7.41 -6.52 5.36
C LEU A 28 -7.74 -6.04 3.93
N ALA A 29 -7.47 -6.85 2.92
CA ALA A 29 -7.74 -6.52 1.52
C ALA A 29 -9.23 -6.21 1.31
N THR A 30 -10.13 -7.03 1.87
CA THR A 30 -11.58 -6.81 1.81
C THR A 30 -12.00 -5.51 2.50
N GLY A 31 -11.38 -5.19 3.65
CA GLY A 31 -11.63 -3.94 4.37
C GLY A 31 -11.16 -2.72 3.59
N LEU A 32 -9.96 -2.77 3.00
CA LEU A 32 -9.38 -1.70 2.21
C LEU A 32 -10.14 -1.45 0.91
N ALA A 33 -10.67 -2.50 0.27
CA ALA A 33 -11.47 -2.38 -0.96
C ALA A 33 -12.71 -1.49 -0.79
N ARG A 34 -13.25 -1.40 0.43
CA ARG A 34 -14.41 -0.55 0.76
C ARG A 34 -14.12 0.94 0.69
N LEU A 35 -12.85 1.35 0.66
CA LEU A 35 -12.49 2.77 0.48
C LEU A 35 -12.94 3.31 -0.88
N GLY A 36 -13.03 2.42 -1.87
CA GLY A 36 -13.48 2.72 -3.22
C GLY A 36 -12.74 3.87 -3.89
N GLY A 37 -13.38 4.47 -4.87
CA GLY A 37 -12.90 5.60 -5.66
C GLY A 37 -13.75 5.75 -6.91
N SER A 38 -13.41 6.71 -7.76
CA SER A 38 -13.99 6.84 -9.10
C SER A 38 -13.38 5.87 -10.11
N ASN A 39 -12.17 5.36 -9.85
CA ASN A 39 -11.45 4.38 -10.67
C ASN A 39 -10.35 3.70 -9.86
N TYR A 40 -9.71 2.67 -10.42
CA TYR A 40 -8.61 1.94 -9.78
C TYR A 40 -7.47 2.86 -9.31
N LYS A 41 -7.12 3.91 -10.09
CA LYS A 41 -6.02 4.82 -9.72
C LYS A 41 -6.34 5.61 -8.47
N GLU A 42 -7.57 6.12 -8.35
CA GLU A 42 -7.99 6.82 -7.13
C GLU A 42 -8.10 5.85 -5.95
N CYS A 43 -8.70 4.67 -6.16
CA CYS A 43 -8.81 3.63 -5.15
C CYS A 43 -7.44 3.23 -4.59
N THR A 44 -6.46 2.94 -5.46
CA THR A 44 -5.08 2.62 -5.05
C THR A 44 -4.49 3.73 -4.19
N ARG A 45 -4.64 5.01 -4.56
CA ARG A 45 -4.09 6.13 -3.78
C ARG A 45 -4.75 6.26 -2.40
N ARG A 46 -6.09 6.10 -2.34
CA ARG A 46 -6.85 6.12 -1.08
C ARG A 46 -6.43 4.97 -0.16
N ILE A 47 -6.23 3.78 -0.72
CA ILE A 47 -5.71 2.62 0.00
C ILE A 47 -4.30 2.90 0.52
N MET A 48 -3.39 3.39 -0.33
CA MET A 48 -2.00 3.71 0.07
C MET A 48 -1.97 4.71 1.23
N SER A 49 -2.75 5.79 1.16
CA SER A 49 -2.89 6.77 2.24
C SER A 49 -3.55 6.22 3.49
N LYS A 50 -4.36 5.16 3.39
CA LYS A 50 -4.93 4.49 4.57
C LYS A 50 -3.91 3.57 5.22
N VAL A 51 -3.05 2.89 4.47
CA VAL A 51 -2.13 1.88 5.02
C VAL A 51 -0.87 2.49 5.63
N MET A 52 -0.35 3.59 5.10
CA MET A 52 0.87 4.20 5.63
C MET A 52 0.91 5.71 5.44
N THR A 53 1.67 6.35 6.32
CA THR A 53 1.96 7.77 6.22
C THR A 53 3.05 8.05 5.18
N ASP A 54 3.22 9.32 4.84
CA ASP A 54 4.25 9.74 3.89
C ASP A 54 5.66 9.62 4.47
N GLU A 55 5.78 9.72 5.80
CA GLU A 55 6.98 9.50 6.57
C GLU A 55 7.48 8.06 6.35
N LEU A 56 6.61 7.07 6.58
CA LEU A 56 6.93 5.67 6.31
C LEU A 56 7.17 5.41 4.81
N ALA A 57 6.29 5.92 3.94
CA ALA A 57 6.40 5.73 2.49
C ALA A 57 7.71 6.26 1.92
N SER A 58 8.31 7.29 2.53
CA SER A 58 9.56 7.88 2.06
C SER A 58 10.73 6.89 2.05
N HIS A 59 10.70 5.86 2.91
CA HIS A 59 11.70 4.80 3.01
C HIS A 59 11.63 3.75 1.89
N PHE A 60 10.57 3.77 1.08
CA PHE A 60 10.29 2.72 0.10
C PHE A 60 10.35 3.22 -1.35
N SER A 61 10.77 2.31 -2.21
CA SER A 61 10.34 2.31 -3.61
C SER A 61 9.75 0.95 -3.94
N TYR A 62 8.99 0.86 -5.03
CA TYR A 62 8.27 -0.37 -5.33
C TYR A 62 9.21 -1.59 -5.45
N LYS A 63 10.34 -1.44 -6.18
CA LYS A 63 11.32 -2.53 -6.39
C LYS A 63 12.63 -2.39 -5.59
N GLY A 64 12.78 -1.37 -4.75
CA GLY A 64 14.01 -1.14 -3.96
C GLY A 64 15.13 -0.47 -4.74
N HIS A 65 14.93 0.80 -5.10
CA HIS A 65 15.87 1.63 -5.87
C HIS A 65 16.49 2.71 -4.98
N LYS A 66 17.73 3.13 -5.30
CA LYS A 66 18.41 4.29 -4.66
C LYS A 66 18.32 4.23 -3.13
N SER A 67 18.87 3.14 -2.57
CA SER A 67 18.89 2.81 -1.12
C SER A 67 17.54 2.66 -0.41
N LYS A 68 16.41 2.78 -1.11
CA LYS A 68 15.09 2.53 -0.53
C LYS A 68 14.78 1.04 -0.40
N LYS A 69 13.98 0.69 0.61
CA LYS A 69 13.47 -0.67 0.81
C LYS A 69 12.50 -1.06 -0.30
N ASN A 70 12.40 -2.35 -0.60
CA ASN A 70 11.53 -2.89 -1.64
C ASN A 70 10.11 -3.13 -1.07
N PHE A 71 9.14 -2.33 -1.53
CA PHE A 71 7.75 -2.43 -1.09
C PHE A 71 7.04 -3.69 -1.64
N SER A 72 7.34 -4.12 -2.87
CA SER A 72 6.66 -5.25 -3.51
C SER A 72 6.91 -6.59 -2.81
N LYS A 73 7.88 -6.66 -1.90
CA LYS A 73 8.19 -7.85 -1.08
C LYS A 73 7.40 -7.93 0.23
N LEU A 74 6.64 -6.89 0.58
CA LEU A 74 5.87 -6.84 1.82
C LEU A 74 4.49 -7.50 1.65
N GLN A 75 4.00 -8.15 2.71
CA GLN A 75 2.64 -8.70 2.77
C GLN A 75 1.59 -7.60 2.65
N ILE A 76 1.83 -6.42 3.21
CA ILE A 76 0.93 -5.28 3.06
C ILE A 76 0.81 -4.84 1.59
N SER A 77 1.85 -5.01 0.77
CA SER A 77 1.78 -4.74 -0.67
C SER A 77 0.84 -5.72 -1.39
N ILE A 78 0.83 -6.99 -0.98
CA ILE A 78 -0.10 -7.99 -1.50
C ILE A 78 -1.54 -7.60 -1.13
N ALA A 79 -1.77 -7.22 0.14
CA ALA A 79 -3.09 -6.78 0.60
C ALA A 79 -3.59 -5.54 -0.15
N VAL A 80 -2.72 -4.58 -0.48
CA VAL A 80 -3.06 -3.40 -1.30
C VAL A 80 -3.50 -3.82 -2.71
N LEU A 81 -2.72 -4.67 -3.39
CA LEU A 81 -3.06 -5.11 -4.74
C LEU A 81 -4.37 -5.92 -4.77
N ASP A 82 -4.58 -6.80 -3.79
CA ASP A 82 -5.81 -7.57 -3.69
C ASP A 82 -7.02 -6.68 -3.39
N ALA A 83 -6.87 -5.66 -2.55
CA ALA A 83 -7.93 -4.68 -2.29
C ALA A 83 -8.37 -3.95 -3.57
N VAL A 84 -7.41 -3.52 -4.39
CA VAL A 84 -7.70 -2.85 -5.67
C VAL A 84 -8.38 -3.82 -6.65
N LYS A 85 -7.92 -5.09 -6.74
CA LYS A 85 -8.58 -6.11 -7.56
C LYS A 85 -10.00 -6.43 -7.14
N ILE A 86 -10.26 -6.47 -5.83
CA ILE A 86 -11.61 -6.69 -5.28
C ILE A 86 -12.53 -5.53 -5.69
N TYR A 87 -12.06 -4.29 -5.59
CA TYR A 87 -12.80 -3.11 -5.99
C TYR A 87 -13.06 -3.04 -7.51
N ASP A 88 -12.01 -3.24 -8.32
CA ASP A 88 -12.03 -3.05 -9.77
C ASP A 88 -12.46 -4.31 -10.55
N LYS A 89 -12.94 -5.34 -9.85
CA LYS A 89 -13.43 -6.61 -10.41
C LYS A 89 -12.51 -7.27 -11.46
N LYS A 90 -11.19 -7.07 -11.32
CA LYS A 90 -10.11 -7.62 -12.18
C LYS A 90 -10.06 -7.09 -13.62
N GLU A 91 -10.63 -5.92 -13.90
CA GLU A 91 -10.48 -5.29 -15.24
C GLU A 91 -9.07 -4.74 -15.47
N THR A 92 -8.48 -4.14 -14.44
CA THR A 92 -7.11 -3.60 -14.50
C THR A 92 -6.04 -4.67 -14.27
N SER A 93 -4.95 -4.60 -15.04
CA SER A 93 -3.81 -5.52 -14.85
C SER A 93 -3.02 -5.19 -13.58
N ILE A 94 -2.33 -6.19 -13.02
CA ILE A 94 -1.43 -5.99 -11.87
C ILE A 94 -0.40 -4.90 -12.19
N LYS A 95 0.23 -4.94 -13.36
CA LYS A 95 1.25 -3.97 -13.79
C LYS A 95 0.76 -2.52 -13.77
N GLU A 96 -0.50 -2.28 -14.14
CA GLU A 96 -1.09 -0.94 -14.08
C GLU A 96 -1.30 -0.48 -12.64
N MET A 97 -1.76 -1.37 -11.76
CA MET A 97 -1.89 -1.08 -10.32
C MET A 97 -0.53 -0.77 -9.69
N GLU A 98 0.48 -1.59 -9.97
CA GLU A 98 1.87 -1.38 -9.54
C GLU A 98 2.40 -0.01 -9.98
N SER A 99 2.10 0.41 -11.21
CA SER A 99 2.54 1.70 -11.73
C SER A 99 1.95 2.87 -10.93
N VAL A 100 0.71 2.75 -10.44
CA VAL A 100 0.11 3.75 -9.55
C VAL A 100 0.82 3.78 -8.19
N ILE A 101 1.13 2.61 -7.62
CA ILE A 101 1.86 2.50 -6.34
C ILE A 101 3.27 3.09 -6.48
N VAL A 102 4.00 2.79 -7.56
CA VAL A 102 5.33 3.35 -7.87
C VAL A 102 5.28 4.87 -7.84
N ILE A 103 4.32 5.48 -8.54
CA ILE A 103 4.17 6.93 -8.61
C ILE A 103 3.77 7.50 -7.24
N TRP A 104 2.91 6.82 -6.49
CA TRP A 104 2.51 7.29 -5.16
C TRP A 104 3.69 7.27 -4.18
N LEU A 105 4.49 6.19 -4.15
CA LEU A 105 5.70 6.10 -3.32
C LEU A 105 6.76 7.12 -3.72
N SER A 106 6.98 7.35 -5.02
CA SER A 106 7.97 8.33 -5.48
C SER A 106 7.65 9.77 -5.08
N LYS A 107 6.35 10.08 -4.95
CA LYS A 107 5.85 11.39 -4.52
C LYS A 107 5.79 11.60 -3.01
N ALA A 108 6.13 10.60 -2.19
CA ALA A 108 6.10 10.75 -0.74
C ALA A 108 6.95 11.95 -0.22
N PRO A 109 8.19 12.18 -0.71
CA PRO A 109 8.98 13.35 -0.28
C PRO A 109 8.33 14.69 -0.66
N GLU A 110 7.64 14.76 -1.81
CA GLU A 110 6.91 15.97 -2.21
C GLU A 110 5.69 16.22 -1.33
N ARG A 111 4.99 15.17 -0.92
CA ARG A 111 3.84 15.30 0.00
C ARG A 111 4.28 15.73 1.40
N LEU A 112 5.43 15.24 1.89
CA LEU A 112 6.01 15.68 3.16
C LEU A 112 6.35 17.17 3.19
N LYS A 113 6.88 17.71 2.09
CA LYS A 113 7.20 19.15 1.98
C LYS A 113 5.97 20.06 1.96
N LYS A 114 4.78 19.50 1.69
CA LYS A 114 3.51 20.24 1.58
C LYS A 114 2.66 20.15 2.84
N LYS A 115 3.07 19.37 3.83
CA LYS A 115 2.51 19.39 5.19
C LYS A 115 3.14 20.56 5.95
#